data_AF-A0A7C5FAW1-F1
#
_entry.id   AF-A0A7C5FAW1-F1
#
_cell.length_a   1.000
_cell.length_b   1.000
_cell.length_c   1.000
_cell.angle_alpha   90.00
_cell.angle_beta   90.00
_cell.angle_gamma   90.00
#
_symmetry.space_group_name_H-M   'P 1'
#
loop_
_entity.id
_entity.type
_entity.pdbx_description
1 polymer ?
#
loop_
_entity_poly.entity_id
_entity_poly.type
_entity_poly.pdbx_seq_one_letter_code
_entity_poly.pdbx_strand_id
1 'polypeptide(L)'
;MKKGKIWVVLLMTLLLTASLGFAWGPNSPGCGQRYPGYGQWNPKLPLSDLREEQLEKIRALREKYFKEIAPLREKLFAKRMELRSLWFSRDLDEEKIKSLQKEIIDLRAKIAQKMGEAKLEISKILTPEQRERLSLCGPGMGFRRLKMHCPCY
;
A
#
# COMPACT_ATOMS: atom_id res chain seq x y z
N MET A 1 44.80 27.37 -22.47
CA MET A 1 44.57 25.91 -22.28
C MET A 1 43.90 25.51 -20.95
N LYS A 2 44.01 26.26 -19.84
CA LYS A 2 43.43 25.84 -18.53
C LYS A 2 41.92 26.08 -18.40
N LYS A 3 41.38 27.19 -18.94
CA LYS A 3 39.95 27.52 -18.85
C LYS A 3 39.05 26.57 -19.64
N GLY A 4 39.48 26.12 -20.83
CA GLY A 4 38.72 25.17 -21.65
C GLY A 4 38.56 23.79 -21.02
N LYS A 5 39.58 23.30 -20.29
CA LYS A 5 39.50 22.02 -19.58
C LYS A 5 38.53 22.06 -18.39
N ILE A 6 38.41 23.22 -17.72
CA ILE A 6 37.45 23.42 -16.62
C ILE A 6 36.01 23.40 -17.14
N TRP A 7 35.76 24.03 -18.30
CA TRP A 7 34.43 24.00 -18.93
C TRP A 7 34.02 22.60 -19.40
N VAL A 8 34.96 21.82 -19.94
CA VAL A 8 34.69 20.43 -20.37
C VAL A 8 34.42 19.53 -19.17
N VAL A 9 35.15 19.69 -18.06
CA VAL A 9 34.89 18.93 -16.82
C VAL A 9 33.54 19.31 -16.21
N LEU A 10 33.20 20.61 -16.18
CA LEU A 10 31.90 21.08 -15.68
C LEU A 10 30.73 20.58 -16.54
N LEU A 11 30.88 20.57 -17.86
CA LEU A 11 29.86 20.04 -18.77
C LEU A 11 29.68 18.53 -18.60
N MET A 12 30.77 17.79 -18.42
CA MET A 12 30.75 16.34 -18.17
C MET A 12 30.11 16.00 -16.82
N THR A 13 30.38 16.77 -15.76
CA THR A 13 29.72 16.57 -14.46
C THR A 13 28.23 16.88 -14.50
N LEU A 14 27.81 17.90 -15.26
CA LEU A 14 26.40 18.25 -15.42
C LEU A 14 25.63 17.17 -16.20
N LEU A 15 26.26 16.58 -17.22
CA LEU A 15 25.71 15.47 -18.00
C LEU A 15 25.64 14.15 -17.23
N LEU A 16 26.55 13.90 -16.29
CA LEU A 16 26.53 12.73 -15.40
C LEU A 16 25.48 12.81 -14.28
N THR A 17 25.08 14.02 -13.87
CA THR A 17 23.99 14.18 -12.87
C THR A 17 22.58 14.11 -13.47
N ALA A 18 22.45 14.25 -14.80
CA ALA A 18 21.16 14.22 -15.49
C ALA A 18 20.59 12.80 -15.72
N SER A 19 21.40 11.75 -15.53
CA SER A 19 21.03 10.35 -15.82
C SER A 19 20.46 9.57 -14.63
N LEU A 20 20.25 10.19 -13.47
CA LEU A 20 19.61 9.54 -12.31
C LEU A 20 18.08 9.78 -12.21
N GLY A 21 17.47 10.47 -13.18
CA GLY A 21 16.08 10.95 -13.10
C GLY A 21 14.98 10.03 -13.64
N PHE A 22 15.28 8.90 -14.29
CA PHE A 22 14.26 8.13 -15.02
C PHE A 22 14.43 6.61 -14.86
N ALA A 23 13.95 6.04 -13.75
CA ALA A 23 13.64 4.60 -13.70
C ALA A 23 12.53 4.20 -12.72
N TRP A 24 11.85 5.15 -12.07
CA TRP A 24 10.73 4.87 -11.17
C TRP A 24 9.51 5.65 -11.61
N GLY A 25 9.03 5.32 -12.82
CA GLY A 25 7.71 5.74 -13.26
C GLY A 25 6.61 5.02 -12.47
N PRO A 26 5.43 5.62 -12.25
CA PRO A 26 4.36 5.03 -11.41
C PRO A 26 3.76 3.72 -11.93
N ASN A 27 4.23 3.17 -13.06
CA ASN A 27 3.61 2.02 -13.74
C ASN A 27 4.65 1.14 -14.46
N SER A 28 5.75 0.75 -13.79
CA SER A 28 6.58 -0.35 -14.30
C SER A 28 5.77 -1.66 -14.25
N PRO A 29 5.52 -2.36 -15.38
CA PRO A 29 4.89 -3.67 -15.39
C PRO A 29 5.95 -4.74 -15.05
N GLY A 30 6.64 -4.56 -13.92
CA GLY A 30 7.64 -5.48 -13.42
C GLY A 30 7.06 -6.24 -12.25
N CYS A 31 6.71 -7.51 -12.48
CA CYS A 31 6.69 -8.62 -11.51
C CYS A 31 6.33 -8.28 -10.05
N GLY A 32 5.40 -7.36 -9.83
CA GLY A 32 4.76 -7.13 -8.56
C GLY A 32 3.62 -8.11 -8.53
N GLN A 33 3.91 -9.36 -8.14
CA GLN A 33 2.88 -10.21 -7.54
C GLN A 33 2.04 -9.30 -6.68
N ARG A 34 0.74 -9.31 -6.97
CA ARG A 34 -0.33 -8.68 -6.19
C ARG A 34 -0.33 -9.35 -4.82
N TYR A 35 0.74 -9.15 -4.05
CA TYR A 35 0.78 -9.39 -2.63
C TYR A 35 -0.41 -8.59 -2.13
N PRO A 36 -1.38 -9.23 -1.48
CA PRO A 36 -2.39 -8.51 -0.74
C PRO A 36 -1.62 -7.71 0.30
N GLY A 37 -1.28 -6.46 -0.04
CA GLY A 37 -0.55 -5.60 0.86
C GLY A 37 -1.38 -5.47 2.11
N TYR A 38 -0.76 -5.57 3.28
CA TYR A 38 -1.40 -5.15 4.52
C TYR A 38 -1.98 -3.75 4.30
N GLY A 39 -3.30 -3.61 4.34
CA GLY A 39 -3.97 -2.36 4.01
C GLY A 39 -4.57 -2.26 2.58
N GLN A 40 -4.53 -3.31 1.77
CA GLN A 40 -5.19 -3.29 0.45
C GLN A 40 -6.70 -3.35 0.65
N TRP A 41 -7.33 -2.18 0.54
CA TRP A 41 -8.77 -2.02 0.47
C TRP A 41 -9.22 -2.72 -0.83
N ASN A 42 -9.74 -3.95 -0.73
CA ASN A 42 -10.28 -4.68 -1.87
C ASN A 42 -11.81 -4.73 -1.75
N PRO A 43 -12.51 -3.68 -2.20
CA PRO A 43 -13.94 -3.65 -2.20
C PRO A 43 -14.43 -4.37 -3.44
N LYS A 44 -14.60 -5.69 -3.36
CA LYS A 44 -15.78 -6.27 -4.02
C LYS A 44 -16.99 -5.94 -3.16
N LEU A 45 -17.21 -4.65 -2.89
CA LEU A 45 -18.53 -4.20 -2.51
C LEU A 45 -19.34 -4.27 -3.81
N PRO A 46 -20.43 -5.03 -3.89
CA PRO A 46 -21.45 -4.76 -4.89
C PRO A 46 -21.99 -3.36 -4.57
N LEU A 47 -21.34 -2.34 -5.15
CA LEU A 47 -21.68 -0.93 -4.98
C LEU A 47 -23.00 -0.57 -5.69
N SER A 48 -23.64 -1.54 -6.35
CA SER A 48 -24.87 -1.40 -7.13
C SER A 48 -26.06 -0.94 -6.30
N ASP A 49 -26.06 -1.20 -4.98
CA ASP A 49 -27.22 -0.94 -4.11
C ASP A 49 -27.02 0.31 -3.21
N LEU A 50 -25.95 1.09 -3.40
CA LEU A 50 -25.72 2.31 -2.63
C LEU A 50 -26.33 3.53 -3.31
N ARG A 51 -26.99 4.39 -2.53
CA ARG A 51 -27.38 5.73 -3.02
C ARG A 51 -26.13 6.55 -3.32
N GLU A 52 -26.20 7.46 -4.29
CA GLU A 52 -25.07 8.32 -4.69
C GLU A 52 -24.46 9.07 -3.51
N GLU A 53 -25.28 9.58 -2.59
CA GLU A 53 -24.81 10.25 -1.37
C GLU A 53 -24.01 9.34 -0.42
N GLN A 54 -24.36 8.05 -0.32
CA GLN A 54 -23.61 7.08 0.49
C GLN A 54 -22.27 6.75 -0.19
N LEU A 55 -22.27 6.65 -1.52
CA LEU A 55 -21.08 6.39 -2.31
C LEU A 55 -20.04 7.51 -2.17
N GLU A 56 -20.47 8.78 -2.26
CA GLU A 56 -19.60 9.94 -2.09
C GLU A 56 -18.98 9.99 -0.70
N LYS A 57 -19.77 9.73 0.36
CA LYS A 57 -19.25 9.65 1.74
C LYS A 57 -18.19 8.55 1.89
N ILE A 58 -18.42 7.38 1.30
CA ILE A 58 -17.47 6.26 1.34
C ILE A 58 -16.19 6.58 0.54
N ARG A 59 -16.31 7.27 -0.61
CA ARG A 59 -15.15 7.73 -1.40
C ARG A 59 -14.30 8.71 -0.60
N ALA A 60 -14.91 9.71 0.01
CA ALA A 60 -14.21 10.70 0.85
C ALA A 60 -13.49 10.03 2.04
N LEU A 61 -14.15 9.09 2.73
CA LEU A 61 -13.51 8.31 3.80
C LEU A 61 -12.32 7.50 3.31
N ARG A 62 -12.44 6.88 2.12
CA ARG A 62 -11.35 6.11 1.53
C ARG A 62 -10.16 7.00 1.16
N GLU A 63 -10.42 8.17 0.59
CA GLU A 63 -9.38 9.13 0.25
C GLU A 63 -8.67 9.63 1.51
N LYS A 64 -9.41 9.97 2.56
CA LYS A 64 -8.86 10.33 3.87
C LYS A 64 -7.99 9.21 4.44
N TYR A 65 -8.48 7.97 4.45
CA TYR A 65 -7.71 6.80 4.88
C TYR A 65 -6.39 6.67 4.11
N PHE A 66 -6.43 6.79 2.77
CA PHE A 66 -5.22 6.69 1.96
C PHE A 66 -4.22 7.81 2.23
N LYS A 67 -4.68 9.05 2.42
CA LYS A 67 -3.82 10.18 2.82
C LYS A 67 -3.16 9.92 4.17
N GLU A 68 -3.90 9.40 5.15
CA GLU A 68 -3.38 9.12 6.49
C GLU A 68 -2.34 7.99 6.51
N ILE A 69 -2.53 6.92 5.72
CA ILE A 69 -1.60 5.78 5.72
C ILE A 69 -0.43 5.93 4.76
N ALA A 70 -0.47 6.87 3.81
CA ALA A 70 0.60 7.10 2.84
C ALA A 70 2.00 7.19 3.50
N PRO A 71 2.22 8.03 4.53
CA PRO A 71 3.52 8.10 5.20
C PRO A 71 3.87 6.82 5.96
N LEU A 72 2.88 6.07 6.46
CA LEU A 72 3.13 4.78 7.14
C LEU A 72 3.57 3.71 6.14
N ARG A 73 2.99 3.70 4.94
CA ARG A 73 3.36 2.79 3.85
C ARG A 73 4.76 3.08 3.32
N GLU A 74 5.10 4.36 3.17
CA GLU A 74 6.44 4.78 2.78
C GLU A 74 7.49 4.31 3.78
N LYS A 75 7.27 4.57 5.08
CA LYS A 75 8.14 4.06 6.15
C LYS A 75 8.25 2.54 6.15
N LEU A 76 7.13 1.83 5.97
CA LEU A 76 7.10 0.38 5.90
C LEU A 76 7.90 -0.14 4.71
N PHE A 77 7.82 0.52 3.56
CA PHE A 77 8.59 0.17 2.37
C PHE A 77 10.09 0.36 2.60
N ALA A 78 10.50 1.53 3.10
CA ALA A 78 11.89 1.82 3.42
C ALA A 78 12.48 0.78 4.40
N LYS A 79 11.76 0.46 5.47
CA LYS A 79 12.20 -0.53 6.47
C LYS A 79 12.28 -1.95 5.93
N ARG A 80 11.41 -2.33 5.00
CA ARG A 80 11.53 -3.62 4.29
C ARG A 80 12.75 -3.68 3.40
N MET A 81 13.11 -2.58 2.73
CA MET A 81 14.31 -2.51 1.91
C MET A 81 15.57 -2.59 2.77
N GLU A 82 15.58 -1.90 3.91
CA GLU A 82 16.66 -1.96 4.90
C GLU A 82 16.83 -3.40 5.41
N LEU A 83 15.74 -4.03 5.88
CA LEU A 83 15.77 -5.42 6.33
C LEU A 83 16.26 -6.36 5.23
N ARG A 84 15.79 -6.19 3.99
CA ARG A 84 16.24 -6.99 2.85
C ARG A 84 17.74 -6.82 2.62
N SER A 85 18.28 -5.61 2.72
CA SER A 85 19.71 -5.37 2.55
C SER A 85 20.57 -6.07 3.61
N LEU A 86 20.12 -6.12 4.87
CA LEU A 86 20.82 -6.83 5.94
C LEU A 86 20.85 -8.35 5.73
N TRP A 87 19.83 -8.93 5.09
CA TRP A 87 19.86 -10.35 4.74
C TRP A 87 20.84 -10.69 3.61
N PHE A 88 21.27 -9.69 2.83
CA PHE A 88 22.24 -9.86 1.74
C PHE A 88 23.62 -9.28 2.08
N SER A 89 23.82 -8.71 3.27
CA SER A 89 25.14 -8.27 3.72
C SER A 89 26.02 -9.47 4.05
N ARG A 90 27.33 -9.31 3.85
CA ARG A 90 28.32 -10.35 4.21
C ARG A 90 28.39 -10.57 5.72
N ASP A 91 28.22 -9.49 6.48
CA ASP A 91 28.15 -9.51 7.94
C ASP A 91 26.68 -9.44 8.35
N LEU A 92 26.20 -10.50 9.01
CA LEU A 92 24.82 -10.61 9.44
C LEU A 92 24.65 -9.97 10.82
N ASP A 93 23.95 -8.84 10.88
CA ASP A 93 23.67 -8.16 12.15
C ASP A 93 22.30 -8.58 12.70
N GLU A 94 22.31 -9.61 13.55
CA GLU A 94 21.09 -10.19 14.12
C GLU A 94 20.26 -9.20 14.94
N GLU A 95 20.92 -8.32 15.70
CA GLU A 95 20.24 -7.36 16.57
C GLU A 95 19.48 -6.33 15.73
N LYS A 96 20.12 -5.81 14.68
CA LYS A 96 19.46 -4.90 13.73
C LYS A 96 18.31 -5.58 12.99
N ILE A 97 18.47 -6.84 12.57
CA ILE A 97 17.40 -7.62 11.93
C ILE A 97 16.18 -7.73 12.86
N LYS A 98 16.38 -8.14 14.11
CA LYS A 98 15.30 -8.29 15.10
C LYS A 98 14.63 -6.93 15.40
N SER A 99 15.41 -5.86 15.48
CA SER A 99 14.89 -4.50 15.67
C SER A 99 14.00 -4.05 14.50
N LEU A 100 14.50 -4.14 13.27
CA LEU A 100 13.75 -3.76 12.06
C LEU A 100 12.49 -4.60 11.88
N GLN A 101 12.52 -5.89 12.23
CA GLN A 101 11.33 -6.73 12.21
C GLN A 101 10.24 -6.19 13.16
N LYS A 102 10.59 -5.78 14.38
CA LYS A 102 9.64 -5.16 15.33
C LYS A 102 9.07 -3.86 14.77
N GLU A 103 9.90 -2.97 14.24
CA GLU A 103 9.44 -1.73 13.62
C GLU A 103 8.48 -1.96 12.45
N ILE A 104 8.75 -2.98 11.62
CA ILE A 104 7.86 -3.40 10.53
C ILE A 104 6.52 -3.91 11.07
N ILE A 105 6.52 -4.70 12.14
CA ILE A 105 5.30 -5.20 12.77
C ILE A 105 4.47 -4.04 13.32
N ASP A 106 5.09 -3.08 14.01
CA ASP A 106 4.42 -1.91 14.56
C ASP A 106 3.81 -1.03 13.46
N LEU A 107 4.53 -0.83 12.36
CA LEU A 107 4.00 -0.09 11.20
C LEU A 107 2.80 -0.81 10.57
N ARG A 108 2.85 -2.14 10.46
CA ARG A 108 1.70 -2.93 9.97
C ARG A 108 0.51 -2.83 10.93
N ALA A 109 0.75 -2.87 12.24
CA ALA A 109 -0.28 -2.74 13.26
C ALA A 109 -0.99 -1.38 13.15
N LYS A 110 -0.23 -0.28 13.00
CA LYS A 110 -0.78 1.07 12.81
C LYS A 110 -1.64 1.17 11.54
N ILE A 111 -1.19 0.61 10.41
CA ILE A 111 -1.96 0.59 9.17
C ILE A 111 -3.25 -0.24 9.33
N ALA A 112 -3.16 -1.39 10.02
CA ALA A 112 -4.31 -2.25 10.29
C ALA A 112 -5.34 -1.58 11.19
N GLN A 113 -4.91 -0.86 12.23
CA GLN A 113 -5.78 -0.08 13.11
C GLN A 113 -6.53 0.99 12.31
N LYS A 114 -5.82 1.77 11.48
CA LYS A 114 -6.41 2.77 10.59
C LYS A 114 -7.42 2.17 9.62
N MET A 115 -7.15 0.95 9.12
CA MET A 115 -8.10 0.23 8.27
C MET A 115 -9.36 -0.18 9.05
N GLY A 116 -9.20 -0.63 10.30
CA GLY A 116 -10.31 -0.95 11.19
C GLY A 116 -11.20 0.26 11.46
N GLU A 117 -10.59 1.40 11.79
CA GLU A 117 -11.27 2.70 11.96
C GLU A 117 -12.10 3.05 10.71
N ALA A 118 -11.49 3.03 9.52
CA ALA A 118 -12.18 3.33 8.26
C ALA A 118 -13.35 2.35 7.97
N LYS A 119 -13.18 1.05 8.27
CA LYS A 119 -14.26 0.06 8.12
C LYS A 119 -15.43 0.32 9.09
N LEU A 120 -15.13 0.73 10.33
CA LEU A 120 -16.14 1.11 11.31
C LEU A 120 -16.88 2.39 10.92
N GLU A 121 -16.20 3.36 10.30
CA GLU A 121 -16.86 4.56 9.78
C GLU A 121 -17.78 4.24 8.60
N ILE A 122 -17.35 3.36 7.71
CA ILE A 122 -18.17 2.91 6.56
C ILE A 122 -19.38 2.10 7.03
N SER A 123 -19.24 1.25 8.05
CA SER A 123 -20.37 0.49 8.58
C SER A 123 -21.47 1.39 9.16
N LYS A 124 -21.13 2.59 9.65
CA LYS A 124 -22.10 3.61 10.10
C LYS A 124 -22.88 4.25 8.95
N ILE A 125 -22.32 4.29 7.73
CA ILE A 125 -22.99 4.85 6.53
C ILE A 125 -24.01 3.86 5.96
N LEU A 126 -23.78 2.57 6.18
CA LEU A 126 -24.56 1.48 5.59
C LEU A 126 -25.75 1.09 6.46
N THR A 127 -26.85 0.71 5.80
CA THR A 127 -28.01 0.11 6.48
C THR A 127 -27.64 -1.27 7.05
N PRO A 128 -28.35 -1.76 8.08
CA PRO A 128 -28.10 -3.11 8.62
C PRO A 128 -28.14 -4.20 7.54
N GLU A 129 -29.11 -4.15 6.63
CA GLU A 129 -29.24 -5.09 5.51
C GLU A 129 -28.04 -5.01 4.54
N GLN A 130 -27.55 -3.80 4.24
CA GLN A 130 -26.35 -3.61 3.41
C GLN A 130 -25.09 -4.18 4.10
N ARG A 131 -24.98 -4.06 5.43
CA ARG A 131 -23.84 -4.61 6.19
C ARG A 131 -23.81 -6.13 6.19
N GLU A 132 -24.97 -6.78 6.33
CA GLU A 132 -25.08 -8.24 6.28
C GLU A 132 -24.60 -8.79 4.94
N ARG A 133 -25.03 -8.19 3.82
CA ARG A 133 -24.56 -8.56 2.46
C ARG A 133 -23.05 -8.39 2.28
N LEU A 134 -22.50 -7.35 2.89
CA LEU A 134 -21.06 -7.08 2.90
C LEU A 134 -20.25 -8.13 3.67
N SER A 135 -20.80 -8.64 4.78
CA SER A 135 -20.15 -9.70 5.58
C SER A 135 -20.05 -11.03 4.83
N LEU A 136 -20.97 -11.28 3.90
CA LEU A 136 -20.98 -12.46 3.02
C LEU A 136 -19.93 -12.37 1.90
N CYS A 137 -19.43 -11.17 1.56
CA CYS A 137 -18.41 -10.92 0.53
C CYS A 137 -17.02 -10.60 1.13
N GLY A 138 -16.58 -11.34 2.15
CA GLY A 138 -15.27 -11.18 2.77
C GLY A 138 -14.15 -11.96 2.03
N PRO A 139 -12.89 -11.47 2.05
CA PRO A 139 -11.78 -12.17 1.40
C PRO A 139 -11.41 -13.42 2.19
N GLY A 140 -11.79 -14.60 1.68
CA GLY A 140 -11.22 -15.88 2.09
C GLY A 140 -12.08 -16.78 2.96
N MET A 141 -13.42 -16.75 2.88
CA MET A 141 -14.20 -17.85 3.44
C MET A 141 -14.27 -19.04 2.48
N GLY A 142 -13.25 -19.89 2.60
CA GLY A 142 -13.42 -21.31 2.37
C GLY A 142 -14.36 -21.89 3.43
N PHE A 143 -15.66 -21.66 3.28
CA PHE A 143 -16.69 -22.47 3.92
C PHE A 143 -17.28 -23.39 2.87
N ARG A 144 -16.92 -24.67 2.99
CA ARG A 144 -17.59 -25.79 2.33
C ARG A 144 -19.11 -25.58 2.44
N ARG A 145 -19.78 -25.57 1.29
CA ARG A 145 -21.24 -25.72 1.10
C ARG A 145 -22.12 -24.85 2.00
N LEU A 146 -22.46 -23.66 1.53
CA LEU A 146 -23.88 -23.25 1.48
C LEU A 146 -24.11 -22.58 0.13
N LYS A 147 -25.03 -23.17 -0.64
CA LYS A 147 -25.49 -22.67 -1.93
C LYS A 147 -26.19 -21.32 -1.70
N MET A 148 -25.47 -20.22 -1.77
CA MET A 148 -26.03 -18.97 -2.27
C MET A 148 -25.00 -18.42 -3.25
N HIS A 149 -25.31 -18.62 -4.53
CA HIS A 149 -24.66 -17.91 -5.62
C HIS A 149 -24.89 -16.42 -5.36
N CYS A 150 -23.87 -15.70 -4.89
CA CYS A 150 -23.78 -14.28 -5.17
C CYS A 150 -23.09 -14.15 -6.53
N PRO A 151 -23.82 -13.85 -7.61
CA PRO A 151 -23.18 -13.53 -8.88
C PRO A 151 -22.38 -12.25 -8.67
N CYS A 152 -21.06 -12.38 -8.74
CA CYS A 152 -20.19 -11.24 -8.93
C CYS A 152 -20.38 -10.81 -10.39
N TYR A 153 -21.19 -9.79 -10.65
CA TYR A 153 -21.12 -9.00 -11.89
C TYR A 153 -20.03 -7.95 -11.76
#